data_AF-A0A0F9G7W1-F1
#
_entry.id   AF-A0A0F9G7W1-F1
#
_cell.length_a   1.000
_cell.length_b   1.000
_cell.length_c   1.000
_cell.angle_alpha   90.00
_cell.angle_beta   90.00
_cell.angle_gamma   90.00
#
_symmetry.space_group_name_H-M   'P 1'
#
loop_
_entity.id
_entity.type
_entity.pdbx_description
1 polymer ?
#
loop_
_entity_poly.entity_id
_entity_poly.type
_entity_poly.pdbx_seq_one_letter_code
_entity_poly.pdbx_strand_id
1 'polypeptide(L)'
;KVPVKIIYPIVKGFLVELVYFKRFLKEHTFTYDQTANLDELQTYLHKIHWLAPVFDFKRAKENARILKIKLQDLCFFPQFTTQIAIVVFVTDLNDKEHEKRIVQANLRLLCDCSAYSFHRTRKKLGLG
;
A
#
# COMPACT_ATOMS: atom_id res chain seq x y z
N LYS A 1 24.09 -17.68 -16.23
CA LYS A 1 23.42 -18.07 -14.95
C LYS A 1 24.00 -17.22 -13.84
N VAL A 2 23.18 -16.48 -13.09
CA VAL A 2 23.68 -15.65 -11.97
C VAL A 2 24.15 -16.59 -10.84
N PRO A 3 25.34 -16.39 -10.26
CA PRO A 3 25.86 -17.24 -9.19
C PRO A 3 24.95 -17.22 -7.96
N VAL A 4 24.62 -18.41 -7.42
CA VAL A 4 23.79 -18.56 -6.20
C VAL A 4 24.36 -17.76 -5.02
N LYS A 5 25.69 -17.66 -4.92
CA LYS A 5 26.38 -16.87 -3.90
C LYS A 5 26.07 -15.36 -3.94
N ILE A 6 25.67 -14.84 -5.10
CA ILE A 6 25.27 -13.43 -5.27
C ILE A 6 23.78 -13.26 -4.98
N ILE A 7 22.95 -14.23 -5.41
CA ILE A 7 21.49 -14.18 -5.20
C ILE A 7 21.13 -14.34 -3.72
N TYR A 8 21.79 -15.26 -3.02
CA TYR A 8 21.49 -15.60 -1.63
C TYR A 8 21.50 -14.40 -0.67
N PRO A 9 22.55 -13.56 -0.60
CA PRO A 9 22.56 -12.40 0.29
C PRO A 9 21.48 -11.36 -0.07
N ILE A 10 21.19 -11.17 -1.36
CA ILE A 10 20.15 -10.24 -1.83
C ILE A 10 18.76 -10.72 -1.38
N VAL A 11 18.43 -11.99 -1.63
CA VAL A 11 17.15 -12.57 -1.23
C VAL A 11 17.02 -12.58 0.30
N LYS A 12 18.09 -12.93 1.01
CA LYS A 12 18.10 -12.91 2.48
C LYS A 12 17.85 -11.50 3.03
N GLY A 13 18.50 -10.49 2.48
CA GLY A 13 18.29 -9.08 2.87
C GLY A 13 16.84 -8.65 2.68
N PHE A 14 16.29 -8.90 1.48
CA PHE A 14 14.90 -8.59 1.17
C PHE A 14 13.90 -9.30 2.12
N LEU A 15 14.12 -10.59 2.42
CA LEU A 15 13.25 -11.33 3.34
C LEU A 15 13.28 -10.77 4.76
N VAL A 16 14.45 -10.33 5.23
CA VAL A 16 14.61 -9.70 6.55
C VAL A 16 13.84 -8.38 6.59
N GLU A 17 14.01 -7.52 5.58
CA GLU A 17 13.27 -6.26 5.46
C GLU A 17 11.76 -6.48 5.39
N LEU A 18 11.31 -7.50 4.66
CA LEU A 18 9.91 -7.88 4.56
C LEU A 18 9.33 -8.35 5.90
N VAL A 19 10.10 -9.08 6.72
CA VAL A 19 9.70 -9.45 8.08
C VAL A 19 9.55 -8.22 8.97
N TYR A 20 10.50 -7.29 8.94
CA TYR A 20 10.41 -6.03 9.69
C TYR A 20 9.20 -5.20 9.25
N PHE A 21 8.96 -5.11 7.94
CA PHE A 21 7.80 -4.41 7.40
C PHE A 21 6.48 -5.04 7.85
N LYS A 22 6.37 -6.38 7.85
CA LYS A 22 5.19 -7.08 8.36
C LYS A 22 4.95 -6.86 9.85
N ARG A 23 6.02 -6.81 10.66
CA ARG A 23 5.90 -6.49 12.10
C ARG A 23 5.40 -5.06 12.29
N PHE A 24 5.99 -4.11 11.56
CA PHE A 24 5.55 -2.72 11.56
C PHE A 24 4.06 -2.58 11.20
N LEU A 25 3.59 -3.25 10.14
CA LEU A 25 2.18 -3.28 9.76
C LEU A 25 1.28 -3.76 10.90
N LYS A 26 1.62 -4.89 11.55
CA LYS A 26 0.84 -5.45 12.68
C LYS A 26 0.75 -4.50 13.86
N GLU A 27 1.80 -3.73 14.12
CA GLU A 27 1.82 -2.74 15.20
C GLU A 27 0.91 -1.54 14.91
N HIS A 28 0.49 -1.33 13.64
CA HIS A 28 -0.35 -0.20 13.24
C HIS A 28 -1.64 -0.63 12.51
N THR A 29 -2.08 -1.88 12.69
CA THR A 29 -3.42 -2.32 12.28
C THR A 29 -4.48 -1.79 13.25
N PHE A 30 -4.64 -0.46 13.31
CA PHE A 30 -5.73 0.18 14.06
C PHE A 30 -6.82 0.64 13.09
N THR A 31 -8.08 0.53 13.53
CA THR A 31 -9.21 1.23 12.90
C THR A 31 -9.04 2.71 13.20
N TYR A 32 -8.90 3.55 12.17
CA TYR A 32 -8.75 4.99 12.33
C TYR A 32 -9.83 5.58 13.25
N ASP A 33 -9.40 6.26 14.30
CA ASP A 33 -10.15 7.33 14.95
C ASP A 33 -10.13 8.57 14.02
N GLN A 34 -11.11 9.45 14.18
CA GLN A 34 -11.51 10.60 13.36
C GLN A 34 -10.38 11.60 13.00
N THR A 35 -9.21 11.50 13.64
CA THR A 35 -8.00 12.32 13.40
C THR A 35 -6.93 11.54 12.61
N ALA A 36 -7.32 11.20 11.39
CA ALA A 36 -6.50 10.75 10.28
C ALA A 36 -5.04 11.28 10.24
N ASN A 37 -4.07 10.48 10.70
CA ASN A 37 -2.66 10.77 10.55
C ASN A 37 -2.17 10.46 9.12
N LEU A 38 -2.37 11.41 8.21
CA LEU A 38 -1.88 11.37 6.82
C LEU A 38 -0.36 11.11 6.79
N ASP A 39 0.36 11.64 7.77
CA ASP A 39 1.81 11.50 7.88
C ASP A 39 2.23 10.05 8.15
N GLU A 40 1.47 9.30 8.92
CA GLU A 40 1.67 7.86 9.08
C GLU A 40 1.45 7.14 7.76
N LEU A 41 0.33 7.41 7.08
CA LEU A 41 0.06 6.77 5.78
C LEU A 41 1.16 7.08 4.74
N GLN A 42 1.68 8.31 4.73
CA GLN A 42 2.81 8.69 3.89
C GLN A 42 4.12 7.99 4.30
N THR A 43 4.37 7.84 5.60
CA THR A 43 5.52 7.08 6.13
C THR A 43 5.47 5.62 5.69
N TYR A 44 4.28 5.03 5.70
CA TYR A 44 4.05 3.68 5.21
C TYR A 44 4.28 3.55 3.70
N LEU A 45 3.72 4.47 2.91
CA LEU A 45 3.96 4.52 1.47
C LEU A 45 5.45 4.65 1.15
N HIS A 46 6.20 5.42 1.93
CA HIS A 46 7.64 5.56 1.78
C HIS A 46 8.37 4.23 2.05
N LYS A 47 8.01 3.52 3.12
CA LYS A 47 8.58 2.20 3.43
C LYS A 47 8.26 1.17 2.35
N ILE A 48 7.04 1.16 1.81
CA ILE A 48 6.68 0.26 0.70
C ILE A 48 7.48 0.61 -0.55
N HIS A 49 7.57 1.89 -0.90
CA HIS A 49 8.34 2.35 -2.06
C HIS A 49 9.83 2.01 -1.93
N TRP A 50 10.38 2.06 -0.71
CA TRP A 50 11.75 1.65 -0.45
C TRP A 50 11.96 0.13 -0.63
N LEU A 51 11.02 -0.70 -0.17
CA LEU A 51 11.07 -2.16 -0.36
C LEU A 51 10.85 -2.58 -1.82
N ALA A 52 9.95 -1.87 -2.51
CA ALA A 52 9.50 -2.17 -3.86
C ALA A 52 9.06 -0.85 -4.52
N PRO A 53 9.94 -0.19 -5.30
CA PRO A 53 9.65 1.09 -5.95
C PRO A 53 8.78 0.90 -7.21
N VAL A 54 7.65 0.21 -7.06
CA VAL A 54 6.75 -0.22 -8.14
C VAL A 54 5.65 0.80 -8.45
N PHE A 55 5.66 1.96 -7.78
CA PHE A 55 4.73 3.06 -8.01
C PHE A 55 5.40 4.41 -7.76
N ASP A 56 4.91 5.46 -8.41
CA ASP A 56 5.36 6.83 -8.17
C ASP A 56 4.97 7.29 -6.76
N PHE A 57 5.98 7.51 -5.91
CA PHE A 57 5.76 7.94 -4.53
C PHE A 57 5.14 9.34 -4.42
N LYS A 58 5.50 10.29 -5.29
CA LYS A 58 4.92 11.64 -5.26
C LYS A 58 3.42 11.60 -5.58
N ARG A 59 3.03 10.81 -6.59
CA ARG A 59 1.61 10.59 -6.94
C ARG A 59 0.88 9.85 -5.83
N ALA A 60 1.50 8.85 -5.20
CA ALA A 60 0.93 8.16 -4.06
C ALA A 60 0.65 9.09 -2.87
N LYS A 61 1.54 10.04 -2.56
CA LYS A 61 1.29 11.05 -1.51
C LYS A 61 0.09 11.93 -1.81
N GLU A 62 -0.10 12.31 -3.07
CA GLU A 62 -1.25 13.13 -3.45
C GLU A 62 -2.55 12.33 -3.43
N ASN A 63 -2.53 11.10 -3.96
CA ASN A 63 -3.65 10.18 -3.88
C ASN A 63 -4.06 9.87 -2.43
N ALA A 64 -3.09 9.82 -1.50
CA ALA A 64 -3.35 9.68 -0.07
C ALA A 64 -4.13 10.86 0.52
N ARG A 65 -3.80 12.10 0.13
CA ARG A 65 -4.54 13.30 0.54
C ARG A 65 -5.97 13.27 0.02
N ILE A 66 -6.13 12.99 -1.26
CA ILE A 66 -7.44 12.89 -1.91
C ILE A 66 -8.29 11.79 -1.26
N LEU A 67 -7.68 10.63 -0.97
CA LEU A 67 -8.36 9.54 -0.29
C LEU A 67 -8.87 9.98 1.09
N LYS A 68 -8.04 10.65 1.89
CA LYS A 68 -8.44 11.14 3.21
C LYS A 68 -9.68 12.03 3.13
N ILE A 69 -9.69 13.01 2.22
CA ILE A 69 -10.84 13.91 2.02
C ILE A 69 -12.09 13.11 1.65
N LYS A 70 -11.99 12.22 0.65
CA LYS A 70 -13.12 11.38 0.22
C LYS A 70 -13.67 10.48 1.32
N LEU A 71 -12.81 9.90 2.16
CA LEU A 71 -13.23 9.04 3.26
C LEU A 71 -13.96 9.83 4.35
N GLN A 72 -13.51 11.07 4.62
CA GLN A 72 -14.19 12.00 5.52
C GLN A 72 -15.58 12.37 4.99
N ASP A 73 -15.67 12.76 3.72
CA ASP A 73 -16.95 13.12 3.07
C ASP A 73 -17.96 11.96 3.10
N LEU A 74 -17.48 10.73 2.91
CA LEU A 74 -18.31 9.52 2.92
C LEU A 74 -18.62 9.00 4.33
N CYS A 75 -18.08 9.62 5.38
CA CYS A 75 -18.13 9.12 6.76
C CYS A 75 -17.76 7.62 6.84
N PHE A 76 -16.74 7.22 6.07
CA PHE A 76 -16.34 5.83 5.91
C PHE A 76 -14.84 5.69 6.12
N PHE A 77 -14.46 4.91 7.12
CA PHE A 77 -13.06 4.76 7.53
C PHE A 77 -12.64 3.29 7.46
N PRO A 78 -12.16 2.80 6.29
CA PRO A 78 -11.60 1.47 6.18
C PRO A 78 -10.31 1.36 6.99
N GLN A 79 -9.91 0.13 7.31
CA GLN A 79 -8.66 -0.15 8.02
C GLN A 79 -7.46 0.51 7.34
N PHE A 80 -6.46 0.91 8.13
CA PHE A 80 -5.24 1.56 7.67
C PHE A 80 -4.56 0.79 6.52
N THR A 81 -4.41 -0.52 6.66
CA THR A 81 -3.88 -1.44 5.64
C THR A 81 -4.66 -1.40 4.32
N THR A 82 -5.98 -1.24 4.41
CA THR A 82 -6.86 -1.11 3.26
C THR A 82 -6.69 0.24 2.58
N GLN A 83 -6.50 1.32 3.33
CA GLN A 83 -6.23 2.64 2.75
C GLN A 83 -4.93 2.66 1.96
N ILE A 84 -3.85 2.08 2.51
CA ILE A 84 -2.58 1.94 1.80
C ILE A 84 -2.77 1.15 0.50
N ALA A 85 -3.41 -0.01 0.57
CA ALA A 85 -3.65 -0.84 -0.61
C ALA A 85 -4.44 -0.08 -1.69
N ILE A 86 -5.41 0.75 -1.31
CA ILE A 86 -6.18 1.58 -2.24
C ILE A 86 -5.32 2.69 -2.86
N VAL A 87 -4.48 3.37 -2.07
CA VAL A 87 -3.60 4.42 -2.61
C VAL A 87 -2.64 3.84 -3.63
N VAL A 88 -1.98 2.72 -3.32
CA VAL A 88 -1.05 2.07 -4.24
C VAL A 88 -1.78 1.61 -5.50
N PHE A 89 -2.97 1.00 -5.34
CA PHE A 89 -3.81 0.58 -6.46
C PHE A 89 -4.21 1.72 -7.39
N VAL A 90 -4.69 2.85 -6.86
CA VAL A 90 -5.10 4.01 -7.66
C VAL A 90 -3.89 4.69 -8.32
N THR A 91 -2.74 4.64 -7.67
CA THR A 91 -1.48 5.16 -8.23
C THR A 91 -1.04 4.32 -9.42
N ASP A 92 -1.09 3.00 -9.31
CA ASP A 92 -0.78 2.05 -10.39
C ASP A 92 -1.79 2.11 -11.55
N LEU A 93 -3.09 2.20 -11.26
CA LEU A 93 -4.14 2.28 -12.29
C LEU A 93 -3.95 3.44 -13.28
N ASN A 94 -3.39 4.55 -12.80
CA ASN A 94 -3.19 5.78 -13.57
C ASN A 94 -1.74 5.96 -14.01
N ASP A 95 -0.90 4.94 -13.84
CA ASP A 95 0.46 4.94 -14.34
C ASP A 95 0.47 4.47 -15.80
N LYS A 96 0.93 5.37 -16.69
CA LYS A 96 1.08 5.08 -18.12
C LYS A 96 2.49 4.58 -18.45
N GLU A 97 3.43 4.71 -17.52
CA GLU A 97 4.84 4.37 -17.72
C GLU A 97 5.14 2.90 -17.39
N HIS A 98 4.35 2.29 -16.49
CA HIS A 98 4.49 0.87 -16.15
C HIS A 98 3.64 -0.02 -17.06
N GLU A 99 4.29 -0.77 -17.96
CA GLU A 99 3.65 -1.71 -18.88
C GLU A 99 2.94 -2.87 -18.14
N LYS A 100 3.41 -3.21 -16.92
CA LYS A 100 2.84 -4.26 -16.08
C LYS A 100 2.18 -3.67 -14.84
N ARG A 101 0.85 -3.78 -14.78
CA ARG A 101 0.05 -3.40 -13.61
C ARG A 101 0.36 -4.28 -12.41
N ILE A 102 0.27 -3.70 -11.22
CA ILE A 102 0.40 -4.44 -9.97
C ILE A 102 -0.75 -5.44 -9.85
N VAL A 103 -0.40 -6.71 -9.65
CA VAL A 103 -1.38 -7.77 -9.38
C VAL A 103 -2.07 -7.47 -8.05
N GLN A 104 -3.37 -7.21 -8.08
CA GLN A 104 -4.16 -6.83 -6.89
C GLN A 104 -4.03 -7.84 -5.74
N ALA A 105 -3.89 -9.13 -6.04
CA ALA A 105 -3.67 -10.16 -5.02
C ALA A 105 -2.35 -9.97 -4.27
N ASN A 106 -1.26 -9.63 -4.98
CA ASN A 106 0.06 -9.40 -4.38
C ASN A 106 0.05 -8.13 -3.54
N LEU A 107 -0.60 -7.07 -4.02
CA LEU A 107 -0.76 -5.83 -3.27
C LEU A 107 -1.52 -6.05 -1.96
N ARG A 108 -2.64 -6.78 -2.03
CA ARG A 108 -3.44 -7.13 -0.85
C ARG A 108 -2.63 -7.94 0.16
N LEU A 109 -1.84 -8.91 -0.31
CA LEU A 109 -0.96 -9.71 0.55
C LEU A 109 0.15 -8.87 1.19
N LEU A 110 0.73 -7.94 0.43
CA LEU A 110 1.80 -7.04 0.91
C LEU A 110 1.28 -6.11 2.01
N CYS A 111 0.10 -5.53 1.81
CA CYS A 111 -0.50 -4.58 2.75
C CYS A 111 -1.26 -5.23 3.90
N ASP A 112 -1.41 -6.55 3.94
CA ASP A 112 -2.29 -7.27 4.88
C ASP A 112 -3.75 -6.78 4.81
N CYS A 113 -4.29 -6.75 3.58
CA CYS A 113 -5.64 -6.30 3.27
C CYS A 113 -6.50 -7.46 2.75
N SER A 114 -7.65 -7.70 3.38
CA SER A 114 -8.58 -8.74 2.93
C SER A 114 -9.20 -8.39 1.56
N ALA A 115 -9.57 -9.42 0.77
CA ALA A 115 -10.28 -9.22 -0.49
C ALA A 115 -11.58 -8.41 -0.28
N TYR A 116 -12.34 -8.77 0.75
CA TYR A 116 -13.61 -8.13 1.07
C TYR A 116 -13.43 -6.63 1.41
N SER A 117 -12.51 -6.30 2.32
CA SER A 117 -12.24 -4.90 2.71
C SER A 117 -11.80 -4.06 1.51
N PHE A 118 -10.94 -4.63 0.66
CA PHE A 118 -10.48 -3.98 -0.56
C PHE A 118 -11.63 -3.70 -1.54
N HIS A 119 -12.42 -4.72 -1.89
CA HIS A 119 -13.54 -4.57 -2.84
C HIS A 119 -14.64 -3.66 -2.31
N ARG A 120 -15.00 -3.76 -1.03
CA ARG A 120 -15.98 -2.88 -0.39
C ARG A 120 -15.54 -1.42 -0.45
N THR A 121 -14.27 -1.15 -0.16
CA THR A 121 -13.71 0.20 -0.18
C THR A 121 -13.68 0.76 -1.60
N ARG A 122 -13.21 -0.02 -2.58
CA ARG A 122 -13.24 0.37 -4.01
C ARG A 122 -14.64 0.74 -4.47
N LYS A 123 -15.64 -0.10 -4.16
CA LYS A 123 -17.04 0.14 -4.53
C LYS A 123 -17.57 1.43 -3.92
N LYS A 124 -17.31 1.66 -2.62
CA LYS A 124 -17.71 2.90 -1.93
C LYS A 124 -17.05 4.17 -2.51
N LEU A 125 -15.82 4.04 -3.01
CA LEU A 125 -15.09 5.15 -3.63
C LEU A 125 -15.41 5.36 -5.11
N GLY A 126 -16.28 4.52 -5.71
CA GLY A 126 -16.56 4.58 -7.16
C GLY A 126 -15.41 4.11 -8.04
N LEU A 127 -14.49 3.31 -7.50
CA LEU A 127 -13.33 2.72 -8.21
C LEU A 127 -13.62 1.30 -8.72
N GLY A 128 -14.89 0.98 -8.90
CA GLY A 128 -15.45 -0.34 -9.22
C GLY A 128 -15.40 -0.62 -10.70
#